data_AF-A0A345UH22-F1
#
_entry.id   AF-A0A345UH22-F1
#
_cell.length_a   1.000
_cell.length_b   1.000
_cell.length_c   1.000
_cell.angle_alpha   90.00
_cell.angle_beta   90.00
_cell.angle_gamma   90.00
#
_symmetry.space_group_name_H-M   'P 1'
#
loop_
_entity.id
_entity.type
_entity.pdbx_description
1 polymer ?
#
loop_
_entity_poly.entity_id
_entity_poly.type
_entity_poly.pdbx_seq_one_letter_code
_entity_poly.pdbx_strand_id
1 'polypeptide(L)'
;MHALTQIIVPQIIVGLLILLIFNVQLKMMDSSVENQVMADLQNRADTGVLLLQEYARDIRQVELAAADSLSYLDAQGNNVVIFRDARLMKVQVTEAGTNSISTYQYNLMLSAMVFEMVSVLGQPQAILRVHINTESTPEMEPGTRTHRYRAFATRDIFLRNAILN
;
A
#
# COMPACT_ATOMS: atom_id res chain seq x y z
N MET A 1 28.78 52.05 32.63
CA MET A 1 27.66 51.54 31.79
C MET A 1 27.97 50.24 31.02
N HIS A 2 28.94 49.41 31.46
CA HIS A 2 29.29 48.16 30.74
C HIS A 2 28.82 46.86 31.43
N ALA A 3 28.49 46.89 32.73
CA ALA A 3 28.12 45.69 33.48
C ALA A 3 26.72 45.16 33.13
N LEU A 4 25.76 46.04 32.84
CA LEU A 4 24.40 45.65 32.44
C LEU A 4 24.38 44.94 31.08
N THR A 5 25.16 45.42 30.10
CA THR A 5 25.29 44.79 28.78
C THR A 5 25.99 43.42 28.85
N GLN A 6 26.95 43.24 29.78
CA GLN A 6 27.61 41.95 29.99
C GLN A 6 26.70 40.88 30.63
N ILE A 7 25.68 41.27 31.40
CA ILE A 7 24.72 40.33 32.02
C ILE A 7 23.57 39.99 31.06
N ILE A 8 23.12 40.97 30.26
CA ILE A 8 21.96 40.80 29.37
C ILE A 8 22.30 39.97 28.12
N VAL A 9 23.48 40.17 27.53
CA VAL A 9 23.87 39.49 26.28
C VAL A 9 23.90 37.95 26.40
N PRO A 10 24.47 37.35 27.47
CA PRO A 10 24.43 35.90 27.65
C PRO A 10 23.01 35.34 27.78
N GLN A 11 22.10 36.03 28.48
CA GLN A 11 20.71 35.60 28.64
C GLN A 11 19.93 35.61 27.32
N ILE A 12 20.16 36.62 26.48
CA ILE A 12 19.57 36.68 25.13
C ILE A 12 20.12 35.56 24.25
N ILE A 13 21.43 35.29 24.28
CA ILE A 13 22.05 34.20 23.49
C ILE A 13 21.48 32.85 23.91
N VAL A 14 21.34 32.60 25.22
CA VAL A 14 20.74 31.37 25.74
C VAL A 14 19.27 31.25 25.31
N GLY A 15 18.48 32.33 25.39
CA GLY A 15 17.10 32.32 24.90
C GLY A 15 16.99 32.01 23.40
N LEU A 16 17.86 32.59 22.58
CA LEU A 16 17.93 32.33 21.13
C LEU A 16 18.35 30.89 20.83
N LEU A 17 19.32 30.34 21.58
CA LEU A 17 19.74 28.95 21.47
C LEU A 17 18.63 27.98 21.85
N ILE A 18 17.89 28.25 22.93
CA ILE A 18 16.74 27.44 23.36
C ILE A 18 15.68 27.41 22.26
N LEU A 19 15.32 28.58 21.70
CA LEU A 19 14.36 28.67 20.59
C LEU A 19 14.84 27.89 19.35
N LEU A 20 16.14 27.93 19.05
CA LEU A 20 16.71 27.20 17.93
C LEU A 20 16.65 25.69 18.17
N ILE A 21 17.00 25.22 19.37
CA ILE A 21 16.92 23.80 19.76
C ILE A 21 15.48 23.29 19.66
N PHE A 22 14.51 24.02 20.21
CA PHE A 22 13.09 23.64 20.12
C PHE A 22 12.61 23.55 18.66
N ASN A 23 12.98 24.51 17.82
CA ASN A 23 12.62 24.48 16.40
C ASN A 23 13.25 23.28 15.66
N VAL A 24 14.49 22.92 15.98
CA VAL A 24 15.14 21.73 15.39
C VAL A 24 14.45 20.45 15.85
N GLN A 25 14.12 20.34 17.14
CA GLN A 25 13.42 19.18 17.69
C GLN A 25 12.03 19.01 17.08
N LEU A 26 11.26 20.10 16.91
CA LEU A 26 9.95 20.06 16.26
C LEU A 26 10.07 19.58 14.80
N LYS A 27 11.02 20.11 14.03
CA LYS A 27 11.27 19.66 12.65
C LYS A 27 11.69 18.19 12.56
N MET A 28 12.50 17.72 13.51
CA MET A 28 12.92 16.32 13.57
C MET A 28 11.75 15.40 13.90
N MET A 29 10.87 15.81 14.82
CA MET A 29 9.67 15.05 15.17
C MET A 29 8.73 14.92 13.97
N ASP A 30 8.44 16.02 13.28
CA ASP A 30 7.60 16.01 12.07
C ASP A 30 8.20 15.08 11.01
N SER A 31 9.50 15.22 10.70
CA SER A 31 10.17 14.35 9.74
C SER A 31 10.16 12.86 10.14
N SER A 32 10.26 12.55 11.44
CA SER A 32 10.17 11.17 11.93
C SER A 32 8.78 10.58 11.70
N VAL A 33 7.72 11.36 11.95
CA VAL A 33 6.33 10.92 11.71
C VAL A 33 6.09 10.72 10.21
N GLU A 34 6.54 11.66 9.37
CA GLU A 34 6.42 11.54 7.90
C GLU A 34 7.09 10.26 7.38
N ASN A 35 8.32 9.98 7.84
CA ASN A 35 9.05 8.76 7.45
C ASN A 35 8.35 7.49 7.93
N GLN A 36 7.80 7.50 9.14
CA GLN A 36 7.07 6.35 9.67
C GLN A 36 5.79 6.08 8.88
N VAL A 37 5.02 7.12 8.54
CA VAL A 37 3.79 7.00 7.74
C VAL A 37 4.12 6.46 6.35
N MET A 38 5.15 7.01 5.69
CA MET A 38 5.56 6.54 4.38
C MET A 38 6.02 5.07 4.40
N ALA A 39 6.80 4.68 5.42
CA ALA A 39 7.23 3.30 5.58
C ALA A 39 6.06 2.33 5.82
N ASP A 40 5.06 2.72 6.63
CA ASP A 40 3.86 1.91 6.85
C ASP A 40 3.03 1.76 5.56
N LEU A 41 2.85 2.86 4.81
CA LEU A 41 2.14 2.83 3.52
C LEU A 41 2.83 1.92 2.50
N GLN A 42 4.16 1.98 2.43
CA GLN A 42 4.95 1.11 1.54
C GLN A 42 4.84 -0.36 1.96
N ASN A 43 5.00 -0.67 3.25
CA ASN A 43 4.86 -2.03 3.77
C ASN A 43 3.47 -2.62 3.45
N ARG A 44 2.41 -1.82 3.53
CA ARG A 44 1.05 -2.24 3.17
C ARG A 44 0.91 -2.54 1.68
N ALA A 45 1.47 -1.68 0.82
CA ALA A 45 1.46 -1.88 -0.62
C ALA A 45 2.21 -3.16 -1.01
N ASP A 46 3.40 -3.36 -0.44
CA ASP A 46 4.24 -4.54 -0.68
C ASP A 46 3.54 -5.82 -0.18
N THR A 47 2.95 -5.77 1.03
CA THR A 47 2.19 -6.90 1.59
C THR A 47 0.99 -7.26 0.71
N GLY A 48 0.26 -6.27 0.20
CA GLY A 48 -0.86 -6.53 -0.71
C GLY A 48 -0.42 -7.25 -1.97
N VAL A 49 0.70 -6.84 -2.56
CA VAL A 49 1.22 -7.47 -3.78
C VAL A 49 1.67 -8.90 -3.51
N LEU A 50 2.31 -9.15 -2.36
CA LEU A 50 2.69 -10.51 -1.95
C LEU A 50 1.47 -11.41 -1.73
N LEU A 51 0.41 -10.92 -1.09
CA LEU A 51 -0.83 -11.67 -0.92
C LEU A 51 -1.49 -11.97 -2.28
N LEU A 52 -1.56 -10.97 -3.17
CA LEU A 52 -2.09 -11.18 -4.52
C LEU A 52 -1.27 -12.19 -5.31
N GLN A 53 0.06 -12.20 -5.16
CA GLN A 53 0.91 -13.22 -5.76
C GLN A 53 0.61 -14.62 -5.23
N GLU A 54 0.42 -14.76 -3.92
CA GLU A 54 0.11 -16.06 -3.31
C GLU A 54 -1.21 -16.62 -3.85
N TYR A 55 -2.26 -15.79 -3.89
CA TYR A 55 -3.54 -16.18 -4.47
C TYR A 55 -3.47 -16.44 -5.98
N ALA A 56 -2.67 -15.66 -6.70
CA ALA A 56 -2.53 -15.78 -8.15
C ALA A 56 -1.75 -17.03 -8.59
N ARG A 57 -1.02 -17.69 -7.68
CA ARG A 57 -0.19 -18.87 -7.98
C ARG A 57 -0.99 -20.02 -8.56
N ASP A 58 -2.23 -20.17 -8.10
CA ASP A 58 -3.11 -21.28 -8.47
C ASP A 58 -4.13 -20.88 -9.56
N ILE A 59 -3.98 -19.70 -10.18
CA ILE A 59 -4.84 -19.28 -11.29
C ILE A 59 -4.73 -20.28 -12.45
N ARG A 60 -5.85 -20.91 -12.77
CA ARG A 60 -6.01 -21.73 -13.98
C ARG A 60 -6.58 -20.92 -15.12
N GLN A 61 -7.53 -20.02 -14.85
CA GLN A 61 -8.18 -19.22 -15.90
C GLN A 61 -8.66 -17.90 -15.30
N VAL A 62 -8.22 -16.79 -15.89
CA VAL A 62 -8.73 -15.46 -15.52
C VAL A 62 -10.07 -15.24 -16.23
N GLU A 63 -11.11 -14.94 -15.44
CA GLU A 63 -12.44 -14.63 -15.97
C GLU A 63 -12.61 -13.12 -16.17
N LEU A 64 -12.15 -12.33 -15.21
CA LEU A 64 -12.24 -10.88 -15.21
C LEU A 64 -11.01 -10.27 -14.54
N ALA A 65 -10.35 -9.34 -15.22
CA ALA A 65 -9.36 -8.44 -14.64
C ALA A 65 -9.82 -6.99 -14.88
N ALA A 66 -10.24 -6.31 -13.82
CA ALA A 66 -10.78 -4.95 -13.87
C ALA A 66 -10.15 -4.08 -12.78
N ALA A 67 -10.46 -2.78 -12.79
CA ALA A 67 -10.08 -1.92 -11.66
C ALA A 67 -10.73 -2.45 -10.37
N ASP A 68 -9.92 -2.56 -9.32
CA ASP A 68 -10.32 -3.01 -7.98
C ASP A 68 -10.87 -4.44 -7.87
N SER A 69 -10.86 -5.24 -8.94
CA SER A 69 -11.39 -6.61 -8.90
C SER A 69 -10.69 -7.55 -9.90
N LEU A 70 -10.41 -8.76 -9.44
CA LEU A 70 -9.92 -9.89 -10.22
C LEU A 70 -10.78 -11.12 -9.90
N SER A 71 -11.37 -11.73 -10.92
CA SER A 71 -12.11 -13.01 -10.84
C SER A 71 -11.40 -14.08 -11.65
N TYR A 72 -11.23 -15.26 -11.08
CA TYR A 72 -10.56 -16.37 -11.75
C TYR A 72 -11.00 -17.72 -11.19
N LEU A 73 -10.76 -18.75 -11.99
CA LEU A 73 -10.85 -20.14 -11.55
C LEU A 73 -9.48 -20.62 -11.08
N ASP A 74 -9.44 -21.23 -9.90
CA ASP A 74 -8.22 -21.87 -9.40
C ASP A 74 -8.01 -23.26 -10.03
N ALA A 75 -6.90 -23.91 -9.68
CA ALA A 75 -6.54 -25.24 -10.17
C ALA A 75 -7.56 -26.32 -9.75
N GLN A 76 -8.23 -26.14 -8.61
CA GLN A 76 -9.24 -27.01 -8.04
C GLN A 76 -10.64 -26.77 -8.66
N GLY A 77 -10.80 -25.70 -9.44
CA GLY A 77 -12.05 -25.31 -10.08
C GLY A 77 -12.95 -24.41 -9.23
N ASN A 78 -12.47 -23.90 -8.10
CA ASN A 78 -13.20 -22.92 -7.30
C ASN A 78 -13.17 -21.56 -7.99
N ASN A 79 -14.23 -20.78 -7.82
CA ASN A 79 -14.25 -19.41 -8.28
C ASN A 79 -13.71 -18.49 -7.19
N VAL A 80 -12.62 -17.78 -7.49
CA VAL A 80 -11.96 -16.86 -6.57
C VAL A 80 -12.13 -15.43 -7.09
N VAL A 81 -12.71 -14.58 -6.24
CA VAL A 81 -12.88 -13.16 -6.50
C VAL A 81 -12.08 -12.37 -5.48
N ILE A 82 -11.06 -11.65 -5.96
CA ILE A 82 -10.30 -10.70 -5.16
C ILE A 82 -10.81 -9.31 -5.50
N PHE A 83 -11.19 -8.53 -4.50
CA PHE A 83 -11.69 -7.19 -4.72
C PHE A 83 -11.38 -6.23 -3.58
N ARG A 84 -11.38 -4.94 -3.90
CA ARG A 84 -11.27 -3.88 -2.89
C ARG A 84 -12.68 -3.48 -2.45
N ASP A 85 -12.93 -3.57 -1.16
CA ASP A 85 -14.12 -3.02 -0.53
C ASP A 85 -13.70 -1.83 0.35
N ALA A 86 -14.04 -0.61 -0.09
CA ALA A 86 -13.50 0.62 0.43
C ALA A 86 -11.96 0.60 0.50
N ARG A 87 -11.35 0.37 1.67
CA ARG A 87 -9.89 0.32 1.81
C ARG A 87 -9.35 -1.05 2.22
N LEU A 88 -10.22 -2.05 2.20
CA LEU A 88 -9.91 -3.42 2.58
C LEU A 88 -9.76 -4.26 1.33
N MET A 89 -8.83 -5.20 1.35
CA MET A 89 -8.77 -6.24 0.34
C MET A 89 -9.58 -7.43 0.84
N LYS A 90 -10.49 -7.92 0.01
CA LYS A 90 -11.30 -9.11 0.29
C LYS A 90 -11.02 -10.17 -0.75
N VAL A 91 -11.01 -11.43 -0.31
CA VAL A 91 -10.90 -12.60 -1.16
C VAL A 91 -12.08 -13.50 -0.86
N GLN A 92 -12.92 -13.72 -1.87
CA GLN A 92 -14.05 -14.63 -1.82
C GLN A 92 -13.70 -15.88 -2.60
N VAL A 93 -13.89 -17.04 -1.98
CA VAL A 93 -13.68 -18.34 -2.61
C VAL A 93 -15.02 -19.07 -2.61
N THR A 94 -15.53 -19.37 -3.80
CA THR A 94 -16.73 -20.18 -4.00
C THR A 94 -16.32 -21.58 -4.42
N GLU A 95 -16.56 -22.55 -3.55
CA GLU A 95 -16.16 -23.93 -3.78
C GLU A 95 -16.94 -24.60 -4.92
N ALA A 96 -16.22 -25.34 -5.77
CA ALA A 96 -16.83 -26.10 -6.85
C ALA A 96 -17.75 -27.20 -6.29
N GLY A 97 -19.02 -27.19 -6.71
CA GLY A 97 -19.99 -28.26 -6.41
C GLY A 97 -20.74 -28.13 -5.08
N THR A 98 -20.27 -27.34 -4.13
CA THR A 98 -20.96 -27.10 -2.84
C THR A 98 -21.62 -25.73 -2.75
N ASN A 99 -21.23 -24.77 -3.61
CA ASN A 99 -21.63 -23.35 -3.54
C ASN A 99 -21.34 -22.72 -2.16
N SER A 100 -20.43 -23.30 -1.38
CA SER A 100 -19.95 -22.71 -0.14
C SER A 100 -19.10 -21.49 -0.46
N ILE A 101 -19.33 -20.38 0.25
CA ILE A 101 -18.58 -19.12 0.05
C ILE A 101 -17.77 -18.83 1.31
N SER A 102 -16.44 -18.87 1.17
CA SER A 102 -15.49 -18.42 2.19
C SER A 102 -15.03 -17.00 1.86
N THR A 103 -14.98 -16.11 2.86
CA THR A 103 -14.50 -14.73 2.68
C THR A 103 -13.34 -14.45 3.63
N TYR A 104 -12.22 -14.01 3.07
CA TYR A 104 -11.05 -13.54 3.81
C TYR A 104 -10.91 -12.02 3.63
N GLN A 105 -10.50 -11.33 4.70
CA GLN A 105 -10.38 -9.88 4.72
C GLN A 105 -9.02 -9.44 5.25
N TYR A 106 -8.38 -8.51 4.53
CA TYR A 106 -7.07 -7.96 4.87
C TYR A 106 -7.15 -6.44 4.98
N ASN A 107 -6.70 -5.91 6.12
CA ASN A 107 -6.69 -4.47 6.39
C ASN A 107 -5.42 -3.80 5.88
N LEU A 108 -5.32 -3.67 4.57
CA LEU A 108 -4.15 -3.10 3.89
C LEU A 108 -4.29 -1.60 3.60
N MET A 109 -5.46 -1.00 3.88
CA MET A 109 -5.76 0.40 3.61
C MET A 109 -5.51 0.84 2.16
N LEU A 110 -5.85 -0.04 1.21
CA LEU A 110 -5.64 0.18 -0.22
C LEU A 110 -6.48 1.36 -0.73
N SER A 111 -5.91 2.13 -1.64
CA SER A 111 -6.60 3.20 -2.36
C SER A 111 -7.05 2.74 -3.75
N ALA A 112 -6.27 1.87 -4.39
CA ALA A 112 -6.62 1.23 -5.64
C ALA A 112 -5.89 -0.11 -5.83
N MET A 113 -6.52 -1.02 -6.55
CA MET A 113 -5.87 -2.18 -7.16
C MET A 113 -6.10 -2.13 -8.68
N VAL A 114 -5.07 -2.39 -9.47
CA VAL A 114 -5.18 -2.47 -10.93
C VAL A 114 -4.58 -3.78 -11.38
N PHE A 115 -5.33 -4.50 -12.21
CA PHE A 115 -4.94 -5.78 -12.78
C PHE A 115 -4.85 -5.63 -14.30
N GLU A 116 -3.70 -5.97 -14.86
CA GLU A 116 -3.45 -5.91 -16.29
C GLU A 116 -2.97 -7.27 -16.80
N MET A 117 -3.65 -7.78 -17.83
CA MET A 117 -3.23 -9.01 -18.49
C MET A 117 -2.28 -8.68 -19.64
N VAL A 118 -1.02 -9.09 -19.49
CA VAL A 118 0.03 -8.86 -20.48
C VAL A 118 0.26 -10.14 -21.29
N SER A 119 0.19 -10.01 -22.61
CA SER A 119 0.45 -11.11 -23.54
C SER A 119 1.93 -11.14 -23.92
N VAL A 120 2.52 -12.34 -24.01
CA VAL A 120 3.94 -12.52 -24.32
C VAL A 120 4.06 -13.48 -25.50
N LEU A 121 4.80 -13.08 -26.54
CA LEU A 121 5.14 -13.93 -27.70
C LEU A 121 3.91 -14.61 -28.36
N GLY A 122 2.78 -13.90 -28.45
CA GLY A 122 1.57 -14.42 -29.09
C GLY A 122 0.73 -15.36 -28.20
N GLN A 123 1.15 -15.63 -26.96
CA GLN A 123 0.29 -16.28 -25.98
C GLN A 123 -0.55 -15.25 -25.24
N PRO A 124 -1.89 -15.33 -25.32
CA PRO A 124 -2.76 -14.47 -24.53
C PRO A 124 -2.56 -14.78 -23.03
N GLN A 125 -2.55 -13.74 -22.20
CA GLN A 125 -2.66 -13.87 -20.74
C GLN A 125 -1.48 -14.59 -20.03
N ALA A 126 -0.27 -14.51 -20.57
CA ALA A 126 0.90 -15.17 -19.95
C ALA A 126 1.34 -14.52 -18.62
N ILE A 127 1.09 -13.21 -18.44
CA ILE A 127 1.49 -12.45 -17.26
C ILE A 127 0.30 -11.66 -16.73
N LEU A 128 0.06 -11.77 -15.42
CA LEU A 128 -0.80 -10.87 -14.66
C LEU A 128 0.08 -9.82 -14.00
N ARG A 129 -0.04 -8.57 -14.45
CA ARG A 129 0.58 -7.42 -13.79
C ARG A 129 -0.39 -6.84 -12.77
N VAL A 130 0.10 -6.64 -11.58
CA VAL A 130 -0.67 -6.14 -10.44
C VAL A 130 -0.04 -4.84 -9.98
N HIS A 131 -0.86 -3.79 -9.86
CA HIS A 131 -0.48 -2.54 -9.23
C HIS A 131 -1.35 -2.30 -7.99
N ILE A 132 -0.71 -2.02 -6.87
CA ILE A 132 -1.38 -1.62 -5.64
C ILE A 132 -0.93 -0.22 -5.27
N ASN A 133 -1.92 0.62 -4.93
CA ASN A 133 -1.69 1.96 -4.43
C ASN A 133 -2.26 2.09 -3.02
N THR A 134 -1.49 2.70 -2.12
CA THR A 134 -1.92 3.12 -0.78
C THR A 134 -1.75 4.63 -0.66
N GLU A 135 -2.61 5.28 0.13
CA GLU A 135 -2.59 6.73 0.36
C GLU A 135 -2.78 7.01 1.85
N SER A 136 -2.15 8.04 2.41
CA SER A 136 -2.43 8.46 3.79
C SER A 136 -3.88 8.89 3.98
N THR A 137 -4.37 8.78 5.20
CA THR A 137 -5.61 9.48 5.62
C THR A 137 -5.24 10.82 6.27
N PRO A 138 -6.16 11.80 6.30
CA PRO A 138 -5.92 13.06 7.02
C PRO A 138 -5.53 12.87 8.49
N GLU A 139 -5.98 11.78 9.11
CA GLU A 139 -5.71 11.44 10.50
C GLU A 139 -4.26 10.94 10.73
N MET A 140 -3.58 10.50 9.68
CA MET A 140 -2.21 9.98 9.72
C MET A 140 -1.15 11.06 9.43
N GLU A 141 -1.56 12.24 8.97
CA GLU A 141 -0.66 13.28 8.51
C GLU A 141 -0.23 14.20 9.68
N PRO A 142 1.08 14.49 9.85
CA PRO A 142 1.53 15.45 10.84
C PRO A 142 1.19 16.88 10.41
N GLY A 143 0.44 17.59 11.27
CA GLY A 143 0.13 19.02 11.11
C GLY A 143 -1.04 19.34 10.16
N THR A 144 -1.14 20.60 9.73
CA THR A 144 -2.24 21.10 8.86
C THR A 144 -1.91 21.05 7.36
N ARG A 145 -0.90 20.28 6.96
CA ARG A 145 -0.48 20.20 5.56
C ARG A 145 -1.40 19.26 4.80
N THR A 146 -1.82 19.67 3.60
CA THR A 146 -2.75 18.94 2.71
C THR A 146 -2.06 17.93 1.79
N HIS A 147 -0.79 17.57 2.06
CA HIS A 147 -0.05 16.67 1.18
C HIS A 147 -0.26 15.23 1.60
N ARG A 148 -0.96 14.48 0.73
CA ARG A 148 -1.17 13.05 0.92
C ARG A 148 0.06 12.27 0.50
N TYR A 149 0.56 11.44 1.41
CA TYR A 149 1.60 10.46 1.12
C TYR A 149 0.98 9.32 0.33
N ARG A 150 1.70 8.84 -0.68
CA ARG A 150 1.27 7.73 -1.53
C ARG A 150 2.41 6.75 -1.66
N ALA A 151 2.09 5.47 -1.53
CA ALA A 151 3.01 4.41 -1.86
C ALA A 151 2.38 3.51 -2.92
N PHE A 152 3.25 2.90 -3.73
CA PHE A 152 2.85 2.00 -4.79
C PHE A 152 3.75 0.77 -4.78
N ALA A 153 3.16 -0.36 -5.13
CA ALA A 153 3.87 -1.61 -5.36
C ALA A 153 3.36 -2.21 -6.67
N THR A 154 4.26 -2.80 -7.44
CA THR A 154 3.93 -3.42 -8.72
C THR A 154 4.62 -4.77 -8.83
N ARG A 155 3.92 -5.76 -9.36
CA ARG A 155 4.51 -7.07 -9.62
C ARG A 155 3.90 -7.75 -10.82
N ASP A 156 4.78 -8.38 -11.58
CA ASP A 156 4.43 -9.23 -12.71
C ASP A 156 4.42 -10.68 -12.22
N ILE A 157 3.29 -11.35 -12.39
CA ILE A 157 3.05 -12.73 -11.96
C ILE A 157 2.89 -13.57 -13.23
N PHE A 158 3.75 -14.57 -13.39
CA PHE A 158 3.67 -15.48 -14.53
C PHE A 158 2.61 -16.55 -14.28
N LEU A 159 1.60 -16.63 -15.14
CA LEU A 159 0.48 -17.57 -15.01
C LEU A 159 0.81 -18.90 -15.67
N ARG A 160 1.61 -19.73 -14.99
CA ARG A 160 2.08 -21.01 -15.54
C ARG A 160 0.93 -21.98 -15.88
N ASN A 161 -0.11 -22.02 -15.04
CA ASN A 161 -1.20 -22.98 -15.18
C ASN A 161 -2.27 -22.56 -16.20
N ALA A 162 -2.34 -21.28 -16.55
CA ALA A 162 -3.27 -20.76 -17.56
C ALA A 162 -2.84 -21.05 -19.01
N ILE A 163 -1.54 -21.33 -19.22
CA ILE A 163 -0.95 -21.57 -20.54
C ILE A 163 -1.05 -23.04 -20.97
N LEU A 164 -1.24 -23.96 -20.03
CA LEU A 164 -1.16 -25.41 -20.26
C LEU A 164 -2.50 -26.08 -20.58
N ASN A 165 -3.60 -25.32 -20.61
CA ASN A 165 -4.93 -25.78 -21.03
C ASN A 165 -5.34 -25.13 -22.35
#